data_AF-A0A4V2GDT8-F1
#
_entry.id   AF-A0A4V2GDT8-F1
#
_cell.length_a   1.000
_cell.length_b   1.000
_cell.length_c   1.000
_cell.angle_alpha   90.00
_cell.angle_beta   90.00
_cell.angle_gamma   90.00
#
_symmetry.space_group_name_H-M   'P 1'
#
loop_
_entity.id
_entity.type
_entity.pdbx_description
1 polymer ?
#
loop_
_entity_poly.entity_id
_entity_poly.type
_entity_poly.pdbx_seq_one_letter_code
_entity_poly.pdbx_strand_id
1 'polypeptide(L)'
;MATFPDVSINDLETAYAAWPDDPRGKTALWALILRVRIERAAANLPGTVIAAQPDISLIERRLYLSIGEPGLTHEERVRRMRVIAAGVGTYQSICELLHGRNPDPTPPIQDVEAWTAAVDNLELELCITRPEQPLVLDQPSLTTTVP
;
A
#
# COMPACT_ATOMS: atom_id res chain seq x y z
N MET A 1 14.84 2.11 -17.09
CA MET A 1 13.64 2.15 -16.23
C MET A 1 12.72 3.20 -16.80
N ALA A 2 11.50 2.83 -17.21
CA ALA A 2 10.49 3.82 -17.51
C ALA A 2 10.05 4.44 -16.17
N THR A 3 10.60 5.60 -15.84
CA THR A 3 10.01 6.50 -14.86
C THR A 3 8.69 6.94 -15.47
N PHE A 4 7.58 6.38 -14.99
CA PHE A 4 6.29 6.99 -15.22
C PHE A 4 6.42 8.46 -14.80
N PRO A 5 5.86 9.42 -15.56
CA PRO A 5 5.78 10.79 -15.08
C PRO A 5 5.17 10.75 -13.69
N ASP A 6 5.71 11.56 -12.78
CA ASP A 6 5.35 11.61 -11.37
C ASP A 6 3.93 12.20 -11.25
N VAL A 7 2.94 11.46 -11.74
CA VAL A 7 1.53 11.82 -11.65
C VAL A 7 1.23 11.80 -10.16
N SER A 8 1.01 12.98 -9.61
CA SER A 8 0.64 13.10 -8.22
C SER A 8 -0.71 12.44 -8.02
N ILE A 9 -0.90 11.76 -6.90
CA ILE A 9 -2.22 11.25 -6.53
C ILE A 9 -3.25 12.38 -6.52
N ASN A 10 -2.82 13.58 -6.14
CA ASN A 10 -3.64 14.80 -6.17
C ASN A 10 -4.11 15.15 -7.58
N ASP A 11 -3.30 14.89 -8.62
CA ASP A 11 -3.68 15.15 -10.01
C ASP A 11 -4.77 14.16 -10.45
N LEU A 12 -4.68 12.90 -10.04
CA LEU A 12 -5.70 11.88 -10.30
C LEU A 12 -6.99 12.17 -9.53
N GLU A 13 -6.90 12.58 -8.26
CA GLU A 13 -8.07 12.98 -7.46
C GLU A 13 -8.76 14.23 -8.02
N THR A 14 -7.97 15.20 -8.50
CA THR A 14 -8.50 16.38 -9.19
C THR A 14 -9.20 15.99 -10.50
N ALA A 15 -8.60 15.09 -11.28
CA ALA A 15 -9.21 14.55 -12.49
C ALA A 15 -10.51 13.79 -12.18
N TYR A 16 -10.57 13.06 -11.07
CA TYR A 16 -11.77 12.36 -10.61
C TYR A 16 -12.89 13.33 -10.21
N ALA A 17 -12.55 14.40 -9.49
CA ALA A 17 -13.52 15.43 -9.10
C ALA A 17 -14.10 16.17 -10.32
N ALA A 18 -13.29 16.40 -11.36
CA ALA A 18 -13.70 17.05 -12.60
C ALA A 18 -14.24 16.08 -13.67
N TRP A 19 -14.29 14.77 -13.40
CA TRP A 19 -14.67 13.77 -14.39
C TRP A 19 -16.16 13.93 -14.76
N PRO A 20 -16.51 13.87 -16.06
CA PRO A 20 -17.90 13.91 -16.51
C PRO A 20 -18.76 12.82 -15.86
N ASP A 21 -20.08 12.98 -15.88
CA ASP A 21 -21.05 12.01 -15.36
C ASP A 21 -21.17 10.75 -16.24
N ASP A 22 -20.03 10.10 -16.52
CA ASP A 22 -19.96 8.71 -16.96
C ASP A 22 -19.58 7.84 -15.74
N PRO A 23 -20.54 7.10 -15.16
CA PRO A 23 -20.28 6.24 -14.00
C PRO A 23 -19.15 5.23 -14.25
N ARG A 24 -19.02 4.72 -15.48
CA ARG A 24 -18.01 3.71 -15.83
C ARG A 24 -16.61 4.27 -15.77
N GLY A 25 -16.35 5.35 -16.52
CA GLY A 25 -15.07 6.04 -16.52
C GLY A 25 -14.70 6.54 -15.13
N LYS A 26 -15.68 7.02 -14.36
CA LYS A 26 -15.47 7.52 -13.00
C LYS A 26 -15.05 6.40 -12.03
N THR A 27 -15.68 5.24 -12.09
CA THR A 27 -15.28 4.07 -11.29
C THR A 27 -13.92 3.52 -11.68
N ALA A 28 -13.61 3.44 -12.97
CA ALA A 28 -12.29 3.00 -13.44
C ALA A 28 -11.17 3.95 -12.99
N LEU A 29 -11.41 5.27 -13.05
CA LEU A 29 -10.48 6.27 -12.55
C LEU A 29 -10.30 6.17 -11.03
N TRP A 30 -11.37 5.95 -10.28
CA TRP A 30 -11.27 5.73 -8.83
C TRP A 30 -10.49 4.45 -8.49
N ALA A 31 -10.74 3.35 -9.21
CA ALA A 31 -9.99 2.12 -9.05
C ALA A 31 -8.49 2.33 -9.35
N LEU A 32 -8.15 3.15 -10.35
CA LEU A 32 -6.77 3.54 -10.64
C LEU A 32 -6.15 4.33 -9.47
N ILE A 33 -6.87 5.28 -8.89
CA ILE A 33 -6.43 6.02 -7.70
C ILE A 33 -6.12 5.07 -6.54
N LEU A 34 -7.06 4.16 -6.23
CA LEU A 34 -6.90 3.15 -5.17
C LEU A 34 -5.71 2.23 -5.44
N ARG A 35 -5.48 1.82 -6.69
CA ARG A 35 -4.29 1.04 -7.07
C ARG A 35 -3.00 1.80 -6.75
N VAL A 36 -2.91 3.06 -7.18
CA VAL A 36 -1.72 3.90 -6.96
C VAL A 36 -1.45 4.09 -5.47
N ARG A 37 -2.49 4.27 -4.64
CA ARG A 37 -2.40 4.32 -3.17
C ARG A 37 -1.74 3.08 -2.60
N ILE A 38 -2.24 1.89 -2.95
CA ILE A 38 -1.66 0.60 -2.51
C ILE A 38 -0.20 0.47 -2.95
N GLU A 39 0.10 0.80 -4.21
CA GLU A 39 1.47 0.71 -4.75
C GLU A 39 2.45 1.63 -4.01
N ARG A 40 2.01 2.85 -3.66
CA ARG A 40 2.79 3.80 -2.85
C ARG A 40 2.99 3.31 -1.43
N ALA A 41 1.92 2.81 -0.79
CA ALA A 41 2.00 2.26 0.56
C ALA A 41 2.99 1.09 0.62
N ALA A 42 2.95 0.19 -0.37
CA ALA A 42 3.89 -0.92 -0.49
C ALA A 42 5.32 -0.46 -0.83
N ALA A 43 5.49 0.62 -1.60
CA ALA A 43 6.81 1.17 -1.92
C ALA A 43 7.55 1.77 -0.72
N ASN A 44 6.80 2.23 0.29
CA ASN A 44 7.37 2.79 1.53
C ASN A 44 7.83 1.71 2.53
N LEU A 45 7.53 0.43 2.27
CA LEU A 45 7.96 -0.67 3.13
C LEU A 45 9.45 -1.00 2.93
N PRO A 46 10.16 -1.41 3.99
CA PRO A 46 11.56 -1.81 3.88
C PRO A 46 11.73 -2.92 2.83
N GLY A 47 12.61 -2.69 1.87
CA GLY A 47 12.93 -3.66 0.82
C GLY A 47 13.87 -4.74 1.34
N THR A 48 13.37 -5.73 2.06
CA THR A 48 14.17 -6.94 2.33
C THR A 48 14.27 -7.74 1.03
N VAL A 49 15.49 -7.88 0.50
CA VAL A 49 15.75 -8.68 -0.71
C VAL A 49 15.45 -10.14 -0.40
N ILE A 50 14.41 -10.68 -1.03
CA ILE A 50 14.12 -12.12 -0.97
C ILE A 50 14.00 -12.63 -2.41
N ALA A 51 14.83 -13.61 -2.77
CA ALA A 51 14.59 -14.45 -3.95
C ALA A 51 13.35 -15.32 -3.67
N ALA A 52 12.25 -15.15 -4.40
CA ALA A 52 11.19 -16.17 -4.39
C ALA A 52 10.53 -16.28 -5.76
N GLN A 53 9.69 -17.32 -5.83
CA GLN A 53 8.97 -17.81 -7.00
C GLN A 53 8.38 -16.67 -7.86
N PRO A 54 8.43 -16.84 -9.19
CA PRO A 54 8.12 -15.79 -10.16
C PRO A 54 6.64 -15.34 -10.19
N ASP A 55 5.75 -16.02 -9.47
CA ASP A 55 4.30 -15.91 -9.71
C ASP A 55 3.57 -14.92 -8.77
N ILE A 56 4.20 -14.38 -7.72
CA ILE A 56 3.58 -13.40 -6.81
C ILE A 56 4.03 -11.98 -7.18
N SER A 57 3.07 -11.04 -7.29
CA SER A 57 3.38 -9.64 -7.60
C SER A 57 4.30 -9.02 -6.54
N LEU A 58 5.23 -8.16 -6.96
CA LEU A 58 6.18 -7.48 -6.06
C LEU A 58 5.46 -6.68 -4.95
N ILE A 59 4.26 -6.16 -5.25
CA ILE A 59 3.41 -5.42 -4.32
C ILE A 59 2.85 -6.34 -3.23
N GLU A 60 2.17 -7.43 -3.60
CA GLU A 60 1.63 -8.42 -2.65
C GLU A 60 2.71 -8.92 -1.70
N ARG A 61 3.89 -9.18 -2.27
CA ARG A 61 5.02 -9.66 -1.53
C ARG A 61 5.51 -8.69 -0.47
N ARG A 62 5.65 -7.40 -0.82
CA ARG A 62 6.05 -6.36 0.13
C ARG A 62 5.02 -6.22 1.25
N LEU A 63 3.74 -6.26 0.91
CA LEU A 63 2.66 -6.20 1.89
C LEU A 63 2.71 -7.40 2.84
N TYR A 64 2.87 -8.63 2.37
CA TYR A 64 2.98 -9.80 3.26
C TYR A 64 4.21 -9.75 4.18
N LEU A 65 5.33 -9.19 3.70
CA LEU A 65 6.54 -9.06 4.53
C LEU A 65 6.36 -8.09 5.70
N SER A 66 5.50 -7.08 5.59
CA SER A 66 5.25 -6.14 6.69
C SER A 66 4.58 -6.79 7.92
N ILE A 67 3.99 -7.97 7.76
CA ILE A 67 3.43 -8.77 8.86
C ILE A 67 4.54 -9.24 9.82
N GLY A 68 5.74 -9.49 9.29
CA GLY A 68 6.89 -9.99 10.03
C GLY A 68 7.73 -8.90 10.70
N GLU A 69 7.28 -7.64 10.69
CA GLU A 69 8.04 -6.51 11.21
C GLU A 69 8.34 -6.69 12.72
N PRO A 70 9.58 -6.46 13.17
CA PRO A 70 9.94 -6.60 14.57
C PRO A 70 9.20 -5.56 15.43
N GLY A 71 8.86 -5.93 16.67
CA GLY A 71 8.18 -5.04 17.61
C GLY A 71 6.66 -5.20 17.69
N LEU A 72 6.04 -5.96 16.78
CA LEU A 72 4.61 -6.28 16.85
C LEU A 72 4.31 -7.37 17.88
N THR A 73 3.35 -7.10 18.75
CA THR A 73 2.70 -8.11 19.60
C THR A 73 1.93 -9.13 18.74
N HIS A 74 1.51 -10.24 19.35
CA HIS A 74 0.71 -11.25 18.65
C HIS A 74 -0.62 -10.67 18.12
N GLU A 75 -1.31 -9.88 18.92
CA GLU A 75 -2.60 -9.27 18.54
C GLU A 75 -2.44 -8.29 17.39
N GLU A 76 -1.41 -7.43 17.43
CA GLU A 76 -1.09 -6.50 16.35
C GLU A 76 -0.72 -7.24 15.06
N ARG A 77 0.04 -8.34 15.16
CA ARG A 77 0.36 -9.18 14.02
C ARG A 77 -0.89 -9.79 13.39
N VAL A 78 -1.81 -10.29 14.20
CA VAL A 78 -3.09 -10.84 13.72
C VAL A 78 -3.94 -9.74 13.08
N ARG A 79 -4.02 -8.54 13.67
CA ARG A 79 -4.70 -7.38 13.07
C ARG A 79 -4.10 -7.05 11.72
N ARG A 80 -2.78 -6.93 11.64
CA ARG A 80 -2.06 -6.65 10.40
C ARG A 80 -2.29 -7.70 9.33
N MET A 81 -2.24 -8.98 9.69
CA MET A 81 -2.55 -10.07 8.74
C MET A 81 -3.90 -9.85 8.06
N ARG A 82 -4.93 -9.45 8.81
CA ARG A 82 -6.27 -9.20 8.27
C ARG A 82 -6.29 -7.98 7.35
N VAL A 83 -5.66 -6.89 7.77
CA VAL A 83 -5.57 -5.65 6.96
C VAL A 83 -4.82 -5.91 5.65
N ILE A 84 -3.68 -6.61 5.71
CA ILE A 84 -2.89 -6.96 4.54
C ILE A 84 -3.64 -7.91 3.61
N ALA A 85 -4.33 -8.91 4.14
CA ALA A 85 -5.16 -9.81 3.32
C ALA A 85 -6.28 -9.04 2.59
N ALA A 86 -6.95 -8.10 3.25
CA ALA A 86 -7.97 -7.26 2.63
C ALA A 86 -7.39 -6.32 1.56
N GLY A 87 -6.23 -5.71 1.84
CA GLY A 87 -5.52 -4.84 0.89
C GLY A 87 -5.05 -5.60 -0.36
N VAL A 88 -4.51 -6.81 -0.19
CA VAL A 88 -4.12 -7.70 -1.30
C VAL A 88 -5.32 -8.13 -2.13
N GLY A 89 -6.42 -8.56 -1.50
CA GLY A 89 -7.64 -8.92 -2.21
C GLY A 89 -8.19 -7.74 -3.03
N THR A 90 -8.20 -6.54 -2.44
CA THR A 90 -8.59 -5.30 -3.11
C THR A 90 -7.69 -5.00 -4.32
N TYR A 91 -6.37 -5.13 -4.17
CA TYR A 91 -5.42 -4.93 -5.27
C TYR A 91 -5.71 -5.87 -6.45
N GLN A 92 -5.95 -7.15 -6.18
CA GLN A 92 -6.27 -8.15 -7.20
C GLN A 92 -7.57 -7.83 -7.93
N SER A 93 -8.66 -7.53 -7.19
CA SER A 93 -9.95 -7.14 -7.80
C SER A 93 -9.83 -5.89 -8.67
N ILE A 94 -9.07 -4.89 -8.23
CA ILE A 94 -8.81 -3.68 -9.02
C ILE A 94 -8.01 -4.02 -10.28
N CYS A 95 -6.97 -4.86 -10.18
CA CYS A 95 -6.21 -5.30 -11.34
C CYS A 95 -7.07 -6.09 -12.34
N GLU A 96 -7.97 -6.96 -11.88
CA GLU A 96 -8.90 -7.69 -12.74
C GLU A 96 -9.85 -6.76 -13.49
N LEU A 97 -10.39 -5.76 -12.78
CA LEU A 97 -11.21 -4.70 -13.36
C LEU A 97 -10.45 -3.93 -14.44
N LEU A 98 -9.27 -3.38 -14.11
CA LEU A 98 -8.49 -2.54 -15.01
C LEU A 98 -7.93 -3.30 -16.22
N HIS A 99 -7.68 -4.60 -16.09
CA HIS A 99 -7.23 -5.45 -17.21
C HIS A 99 -8.39 -5.97 -18.09
N GLY A 100 -9.64 -5.59 -17.80
CA GLY A 100 -10.81 -6.03 -18.56
C GLY A 100 -11.09 -7.52 -18.47
N ARG A 101 -10.60 -8.18 -17.40
CA ARG A 101 -10.89 -9.61 -17.14
C ARG A 101 -12.22 -9.80 -16.42
N ASN A 102 -12.80 -8.73 -15.89
CA ASN A 102 -14.16 -8.73 -15.37
C ASN A 102 -15.14 -8.37 -16.51
N PRO A 103 -16.08 -9.26 -16.88
CA PRO A 103 -17.03 -9.01 -17.96
C PRO A 103 -18.11 -7.98 -17.58
N ASP A 104 -18.28 -7.69 -16.28
CA ASP A 104 -19.21 -6.68 -15.80
C ASP A 104 -18.57 -5.28 -15.93
N PRO A 105 -19.17 -4.34 -16.69
CA PRO A 105 -18.52 -3.10 -17.07
C PRO A 105 -18.48 -2.05 -15.95
N THR A 106 -19.02 -2.35 -14.77
CA THR A 106 -19.02 -1.45 -13.61
C THR A 106 -19.17 -2.26 -12.33
N PRO A 107 -18.17 -2.29 -11.43
CA PRO A 107 -18.33 -2.96 -10.15
C PRO A 107 -19.44 -2.24 -9.36
N PRO A 108 -20.29 -2.96 -8.63
CA PRO A 108 -21.33 -2.35 -7.81
C PRO A 108 -20.73 -1.41 -6.78
N ILE A 109 -21.46 -0.34 -6.43
CA ILE A 109 -20.97 0.74 -5.53
C ILE A 109 -20.44 0.22 -4.19
N GLN A 110 -21.06 -0.85 -3.68
CA GLN A 110 -20.65 -1.54 -2.45
C GLN A 110 -19.21 -2.11 -2.54
N ASP A 111 -18.77 -2.55 -3.71
CA ASP A 111 -17.42 -3.08 -3.92
C ASP A 111 -16.42 -1.93 -3.89
N VAL A 112 -16.79 -0.78 -4.47
CA VAL A 112 -15.96 0.42 -4.50
C VAL A 112 -15.80 1.02 -3.09
N GLU A 113 -16.87 1.06 -2.30
CA GLU A 113 -16.82 1.47 -0.89
C GLU A 113 -15.97 0.52 -0.06
N ALA A 114 -16.14 -0.80 -0.24
CA ALA A 114 -15.33 -1.81 0.43
C ALA A 114 -13.83 -1.70 0.08
N TRP A 115 -13.51 -1.48 -1.20
CA TRP A 115 -12.13 -1.24 -1.65
C TRP A 115 -11.55 0.01 -1.00
N THR A 116 -12.31 1.11 -0.98
CA THR A 116 -11.87 2.36 -0.37
C THR A 116 -11.55 2.16 1.12
N ALA A 117 -12.45 1.53 1.86
CA ALA A 117 -12.23 1.23 3.28
C ALA A 117 -11.03 0.30 3.51
N ALA A 118 -10.81 -0.69 2.64
CA ALA A 118 -9.66 -1.58 2.73
C ALA A 118 -8.33 -0.83 2.48
N VAL A 119 -8.28 0.07 1.50
CA VAL A 119 -7.10 0.90 1.23
C VAL A 119 -6.83 1.89 2.36
N ASP A 120 -7.86 2.55 2.89
CA ASP A 120 -7.72 3.48 4.02
C ASP A 120 -7.14 2.76 5.25
N ASN A 121 -7.69 1.58 5.59
CA ASN A 121 -7.18 0.76 6.69
C ASN A 121 -5.75 0.28 6.44
N LEU A 122 -5.40 -0.05 5.19
CA LEU A 122 -4.06 -0.45 4.81
C LEU A 122 -3.06 0.68 5.03
N GLU A 123 -3.36 1.89 4.56
CA GLU A 123 -2.50 3.05 4.75
C GLU A 123 -2.33 3.40 6.23
N LEU A 124 -3.41 3.38 7.00
CA LEU A 124 -3.35 3.62 8.45
C LEU A 124 -2.46 2.59 9.15
N GLU A 125 -2.66 1.29 8.88
CA GLU A 125 -1.90 0.21 9.49
C GLU A 125 -0.41 0.32 9.18
N LEU A 126 -0.05 0.67 7.94
CA LEU A 126 1.35 0.80 7.51
C LEU A 126 2.01 2.10 7.99
N CYS A 127 1.26 3.19 8.14
CA CYS A 127 1.75 4.45 8.71
C CYS A 127 2.03 4.35 10.21
N ILE A 128 1.21 3.61 10.96
CA ILE A 128 1.36 3.45 12.42
C ILE A 128 2.63 2.66 12.78
N THR A 129 3.16 1.83 11.87
CA THR A 129 4.33 0.97 12.18
C THR A 129 5.70 1.54 11.93
N ARG A 130 5.87 2.81 11.58
CA ARG A 130 7.20 3.39 11.79
C ARG A 130 7.39 3.53 13.30
N PRO A 131 8.20 2.69 13.99
CA PRO A 131 8.75 3.18 15.24
C PRO A 131 9.49 4.46 14.88
N GLU A 132 9.17 5.56 15.56
CA GLU A 132 10.15 6.61 15.74
C GLU A 132 11.40 5.93 16.31
N GLN A 133 12.37 5.61 15.46
CA GLN A 133 13.68 5.24 15.94
C GLN A 133 14.15 6.44 16.76
N PRO A 134 14.43 6.30 18.07
CA PRO A 134 15.11 7.36 18.78
C PRO A 134 16.42 7.57 18.05
N LEU A 135 16.68 8.82 17.64
CA LEU A 135 18.01 9.27 17.27
C LEU A 135 18.96 8.92 18.42
N VAL A 136 19.61 7.77 18.34
CA VAL A 136 20.81 7.49 19.11
C VAL A 136 21.89 8.37 18.48
N LEU A 137 21.93 9.62 18.93
CA LEU A 137 23.11 10.46 18.75
C LEU A 137 24.25 9.74 19.48
N ASP A 138 25.20 9.23 18.70
CA ASP A 138 26.49 8.76 19.19
C ASP A 138 27.05 9.78 20.19
N GLN A 139 27.02 9.43 21.47
CA GLN A 139 27.82 10.14 22.46
C GLN A 139 29.25 9.64 22.34
N PRO A 140 30.25 10.47 22.00
CA PRO A 140 31.63 10.07 22.17
C PRO A 140 31.91 9.98 23.68
N SER A 141 32.09 8.76 24.18
CA SER A 141 32.62 8.53 25.52
C SER A 141 34.07 9.02 25.58
N LEU A 142 34.25 10.28 25.97
CA LEU A 142 35.51 10.81 26.43
C LEU A 142 35.73 10.36 27.87
N THR A 143 36.46 9.27 28.09
CA THR A 143 37.39 9.14 29.22
C THR A 143 38.20 7.85 29.09
N THR A 144 39.52 7.96 29.06
CA THR A 144 40.41 7.27 30.00
C THR A 144 41.76 7.98 29.98
N THR A 145 42.10 8.53 31.14
CA THR A 145 43.39 9.12 31.47
C THR A 145 44.25 8.05 32.16
N VAL A 146 45.58 8.18 31.95
CA VAL A 146 46.74 7.69 32.72
C VAL A 146 47.04 6.17 32.75
N PRO A 147 48.31 5.73 32.92
CA PRO A 147 49.43 6.36 33.67
C PRO A 147 50.37 7.29 32.89
#